data_AF-A0A7X6TZV6-F1
#
_entry.id   AF-A0A7X6TZV6-F1
#
_cell.length_a   1.000
_cell.length_b   1.000
_cell.length_c   1.000
_cell.angle_alpha   90.00
_cell.angle_beta   90.00
_cell.angle_gamma   90.00
#
_symmetry.space_group_name_H-M   'P 1'
#
loop_
_entity.id
_entity.type
_entity.pdbx_description
1 polymer ?
#
loop_
_entity_poly.entity_id
_entity_poly.type
_entity_poly.pdbx_seq_one_letter_code
_entity_poly.pdbx_strand_id
1 'polypeptide(L)' 'MEHKIGVLGGHDSISGFRALGLSVREAADADEAEQVLNQWADEDYAVIFITEELAEIMG' A
#
# COMPACT_ATOMS: atom_id res chain seq x y z
N MET A 1 -11.76 -17.43 -5.75
CA MET A 1 -11.39 -16.69 -4.54
C MET A 1 -11.08 -15.27 -4.99
N GLU A 2 -11.61 -14.27 -4.31
CA GLU A 2 -11.38 -12.87 -4.66
C GLU A 2 -10.02 -12.45 -4.07
N HIS A 3 -9.07 -12.09 -4.93
CA HIS A 3 -7.72 -11.73 -4.51
C HIS A 3 -7.63 -10.21 -4.34
N LYS A 4 -7.28 -9.74 -3.14
CA LYS A 4 -7.15 -8.31 -2.85
C LYS A 4 -5.86 -7.76 -3.44
N ILE A 5 -5.93 -6.54 -3.97
CA ILE A 5 -4.78 -5.77 -4.46
C ILE A 5 -4.68 -4.50 -3.63
N GLY A 6 -3.49 -4.27 -3.08
CA GLY A 6 -3.17 -3.15 -2.21
C GLY A 6 -2.28 -2.13 -2.91
N VAL A 7 -2.47 -0.84 -2.61
CA VAL A 7 -1.57 0.25 -3.03
C VAL A 7 -1.19 1.07 -1.81
N LEU A 8 0.10 1.19 -1.56
CA LEU A 8 0.68 1.92 -0.44
C LEU A 8 1.59 3.04 -0.96
N GLY A 9 1.37 4.27 -0.49
CA GLY A 9 2.19 5.41 -0.91
C GLY A 9 1.75 6.73 -0.31
N GLY A 10 2.44 7.81 -0.68
CA GLY A 10 2.12 9.17 -0.23
C GLY A 10 0.76 9.66 -0.73
N HIS A 11 0.13 10.55 0.06
CA HIS A 11 -1.23 11.09 -0.15
C HIS A 11 -1.50 11.59 -1.59
N ASP A 12 -0.51 12.28 -2.17
CA ASP A 12 -0.65 12.95 -3.47
C ASP A 12 -0.65 11.97 -4.67
N SER A 13 -0.17 10.74 -4.48
CA SER A 13 0.10 9.79 -5.56
C SER A 13 -0.98 8.71 -5.74
N ILE A 14 -1.92 8.61 -4.80
CA ILE A 14 -2.74 7.38 -4.66
C ILE A 14 -4.24 7.54 -4.95
N SER A 15 -4.73 8.76 -5.12
CA SER A 15 -6.17 9.06 -5.24
C SER A 15 -6.85 8.39 -6.45
N GLY A 16 -6.11 8.19 -7.55
CA GLY A 16 -6.63 7.50 -8.74
C GLY A 16 -6.93 6.01 -8.51
N PHE A 17 -6.22 5.34 -7.60
CA PHE A 17 -6.39 3.91 -7.34
C PHE A 17 -7.66 3.63 -6.52
N ARG A 18 -8.06 4.54 -5.63
CA ARG A 18 -9.33 4.44 -4.89
C ARG A 18 -10.53 4.44 -5.82
N ALA A 19 -10.50 5.25 -6.88
CA ALA A 19 -11.57 5.30 -7.87
C ALA A 19 -11.75 3.97 -8.65
N LEU A 20 -10.70 3.14 -8.71
CA LEU A 20 -10.71 1.83 -9.37
C LEU A 20 -11.12 0.68 -8.45
N GLY A 21 -11.47 0.96 -7.19
CA GLY A 21 -11.88 -0.05 -6.21
C GLY A 21 -10.72 -0.83 -5.59
N LEU A 22 -9.50 -0.34 -5.70
CA LEU A 22 -8.34 -0.92 -5.03
C LEU A 22 -8.30 -0.53 -3.55
N SER A 23 -7.72 -1.40 -2.72
CA SER A 23 -7.44 -1.08 -1.32
C SER A 23 -6.24 -0.15 -1.26
N VAL A 24 -6.43 1.07 -0.82
CA VAL A 24 -5.37 2.09 -0.81
C VAL A 24 -5.12 2.59 0.60
N ARG A 25 -3.86 2.62 1.03
CA ARG A 25 -3.44 3.26 2.28
C ARG A 25 -2.29 4.21 2.10
N GLU A 26 -2.27 5.20 2.98
CA GLU A 26 -1.22 6.20 3.11
C GLU A 26 -0.22 5.73 4.15
N ALA A 27 1.06 5.97 3.88
CA ALA A 27 2.12 5.85 4.86
C ALA A 27 3.06 7.05 4.66
N ALA A 28 3.36 7.76 5.73
CA ALA A 28 4.23 8.93 5.73
C ALA A 28 5.70 8.57 5.99
N ASP A 29 5.96 7.39 6.57
CA ASP A 29 7.29 6.89 6.89
C ASP A 29 7.39 5.36 6.77
N ALA A 30 8.61 4.84 6.97
CA ALA A 30 8.90 3.42 6.88
C ALA A 30 8.20 2.59 7.97
N ASP A 31 8.03 3.13 9.18
CA ASP A 31 7.41 2.42 10.31
C ASP A 31 5.91 2.20 10.04
N GLU A 32 5.21 3.23 9.54
CA GLU A 32 3.82 3.13 9.10
C GLU A 32 3.67 2.15 7.93
N ALA A 33 4.59 2.20 6.97
CA ALA A 33 4.58 1.29 5.83
C ALA A 33 4.74 -0.16 6.28
N GLU A 34 5.69 -0.45 7.17
CA GLU A 34 5.91 -1.79 7.73
C GLU A 34 4.66 -2.32 8.45
N GLN A 35 4.00 -1.49 9.25
CA GLN A 35 2.75 -1.87 9.94
C GLN A 35 1.64 -2.23 8.95
N VAL A 36 1.47 -1.43 7.89
CA VAL A 36 0.45 -1.70 6.86
C VAL A 36 0.75 -2.98 6.10
N LEU A 37 2.02 -3.21 5.74
CA LEU A 37 2.45 -4.41 5.03
C LEU A 37 2.23 -5.68 5.85
N ASN A 38 2.60 -5.66 7.14
CA ASN A 38 2.35 -6.79 8.04
C ASN A 38 0.85 -7.08 8.16
N GLN A 39 0.01 -6.04 8.31
CA GLN A 39 -1.44 -6.24 8.33
C GLN A 39 -1.96 -6.83 7.00
N TRP A 40 -1.47 -6.37 5.86
CA TRP A 40 -1.93 -6.85 4.55
C TRP A 40 -1.44 -8.27 4.22
N ALA A 41 -0.29 -8.67 4.78
CA ALA A 41 0.17 -10.05 4.74
C ALA A 41 -0.80 -10.97 5.49
N ASP A 42 -1.27 -10.57 6.68
CA ASP A 42 -2.27 -11.32 7.46
C ASP A 42 -3.66 -11.36 6.79
N GLU A 43 -3.95 -10.40 5.90
CA GLU A 43 -5.22 -10.30 5.17
C GLU A 43 -5.20 -10.97 3.78
N ASP A 44 -4.15 -11.75 3.47
CA ASP A 44 -3.98 -12.50 2.21
C ASP A 44 -4.07 -11.63 0.94
N TYR A 45 -3.45 -10.44 0.97
CA TYR A 45 -3.30 -9.62 -0.25
C TYR A 45 -2.42 -10.34 -1.27
N ALA A 46 -2.89 -10.44 -2.51
CA ALA A 46 -2.17 -11.17 -3.55
C ALA A 46 -1.04 -10.34 -4.18
N VAL A 47 -1.25 -9.03 -4.30
CA VAL A 47 -0.27 -8.09 -4.83
C VAL A 47 -0.37 -6.78 -4.05
N ILE A 48 0.78 -6.24 -3.67
CA ILE A 48 0.91 -4.93 -3.03
C ILE A 48 1.83 -4.08 -3.90
N PHE A 49 1.32 -2.94 -4.36
CA PHE A 49 2.12 -1.91 -5.03
C PHE A 49 2.57 -0.87 -4.00
N ILE A 50 3.84 -0.50 -4.08
CA ILE A 50 4.44 0.55 -3.23
C ILE A 50 4.98 1.63 -4.17
N THR A 51 4.73 2.90 -3.85
CA THR A 51 5.31 4.02 -4.61
C THR A 51 6.83 4.05 -4.41
N GLU A 52 7.58 4.37 -5.46
CA GLU A 52 9.06 4.42 -5.42
C GLU A 52 9.60 5.29 -4.27
N GLU A 53 9.01 6.48 -4.05
CA GLU A 53 9.38 7.37 -2.93
C GLU A 53 9.27 6.69 -1.55
N LEU A 54 8.21 5.92 -1.34
CA LEU A 54 8.03 5.19 -0.09
C LEU A 54 9.01 4.02 0.01
N ALA A 55 9.27 3.33 -1.10
CA ALA A 55 10.26 2.26 -1.13
C ALA A 55 11.68 2.81 -0.83
N GLU A 56 12.04 3.99 -1.34
CA GLU A 56 13.33 4.63 -1.08
C GLU A 56 13.59 4.89 0.41
N ILE A 57 12.55 5.26 1.18
CA ILE A 57 12.70 5.51 2.62
C ILE A 57 12.64 4.24 3.47
N MET A 58 12.15 3.13 2.92
CA MET A 58 12.11 1.83 3.59
C MET A 58 13.46 1.09 3.55
N GLY A 59 14.35 1.44 2.61
CA GLY A 59 15.69 0.83 2.45
C GLY A 59 15.72 -0.40 1.55
#